data_AF-A0AAD9DMK3-F1
#
_entry.id   AF-A0AAD9DMK3-F1
#
_cell.length_a   1.000
_cell.length_b   1.000
_cell.length_c   1.000
_cell.angle_alpha   90.00
_cell.angle_beta   90.00
_cell.angle_gamma   90.00
#
_symmetry.space_group_name_H-M   'P 1'
#
loop_
_entity.id
_entity.type
_entity.pdbx_description
1 polymer ?
#
loop_
_entity_poly.entity_id
_entity_poly.type
_entity_poly.pdbx_seq_one_letter_code
_entity_poly.pdbx_strand_id
1 'polypeptide(L)'
;MLPVPYGSFDRDQLLIRVPFTFFVVVTVCLPLVGFVSCITVSLFYHFSEATNTHCQVSNYLPSISAALSLTPERYIWRFCIGLHSAPRFLVAAAYFSFYRRWFSKKLVKQLLNIFTLLCALSENVGLLLLTYVCSAETYSLHKTGFIMFIVSSLLHMLFTCGLWQVIPKRNLSSEEVTSSCYKNRLFLFNIGCCTIAGYFYWRHNKYCEPGIYTLFALFEYLVVLSNMAFHMTAFLDFGNKEIMVTTPPEGKHN
;
A
#
# COMPACT_ATOMS: atom_id res chain seq x y z
N MET A 1 43.23 25.50 -42.37
CA MET A 1 42.20 24.50 -42.04
C MET A 1 42.83 23.41 -41.21
N LEU A 2 42.56 23.41 -39.91
CA LEU A 2 42.80 22.30 -38.99
C LEU A 2 41.54 22.20 -38.11
N PRO A 3 40.95 21.02 -37.87
CA PRO A 3 39.74 20.89 -37.10
C PRO A 3 40.05 20.98 -35.60
N VAL A 4 39.35 21.90 -34.92
CA VAL A 4 39.24 21.91 -33.46
C VAL A 4 38.34 20.74 -33.06
N PRO A 5 38.77 19.80 -32.21
CA PRO A 5 37.88 18.77 -31.72
C PRO A 5 36.89 19.41 -30.75
N TYR A 6 35.61 19.39 -31.12
CA TYR A 6 34.51 19.70 -30.23
C TYR A 6 34.60 18.75 -29.03
N GLY A 7 35.06 19.29 -27.90
CA GLY A 7 35.04 18.60 -26.62
C GLY A 7 33.62 18.15 -26.30
N SER A 8 33.51 16.87 -25.96
CA SER A 8 32.31 16.23 -25.45
C SER A 8 31.73 17.03 -24.29
N PHE A 9 30.53 17.59 -24.49
CA PHE A 9 29.72 18.12 -23.40
C PHE A 9 29.46 17.01 -22.37
N ASP A 10 29.65 17.37 -21.11
CA ASP A 10 29.32 16.61 -19.90
C ASP A 10 28.13 15.68 -20.09
N ARG A 11 28.38 14.38 -20.15
CA ARG A 11 27.35 13.39 -19.91
C ARG A 11 27.26 13.22 -18.40
N ASP A 12 26.16 13.70 -17.81
CA ASP A 12 25.72 13.27 -16.48
C ASP A 12 25.95 11.76 -16.36
N GLN A 13 26.91 11.36 -15.52
CA GLN A 13 27.35 9.97 -15.49
C GLN A 13 26.24 9.16 -14.82
N LEU A 14 25.54 8.36 -15.64
CA LEU A 14 24.47 7.48 -15.21
C LEU A 14 25.05 6.38 -14.30
N LEU A 15 24.76 6.45 -13.01
CA LEU A 15 25.31 5.51 -12.03
C LEU A 15 24.53 4.20 -12.02
N ILE A 16 23.19 4.26 -11.95
CA ILE A 16 22.32 3.07 -11.87
C ILE A 16 20.99 3.34 -12.57
N ARG A 17 20.51 2.37 -13.36
CA ARG A 17 19.13 2.29 -13.90
C ARG A 17 18.42 1.10 -13.27
N VAL A 18 17.29 1.35 -12.60
CA VAL A 18 16.43 0.30 -12.05
C VAL A 18 15.03 0.48 -12.62
N PRO A 19 14.39 -0.57 -13.17
CA PRO A 19 13.02 -0.47 -13.66
C PRO A 19 12.08 -0.17 -12.48
N PHE A 20 11.14 0.76 -12.67
CA PHE A 20 10.22 1.14 -11.61
C PHE A 20 9.35 -0.03 -11.12
N THR A 21 9.07 -0.97 -12.04
CA THR A 21 8.33 -2.21 -11.76
C THR A 21 8.97 -3.06 -10.67
N PHE A 22 10.29 -3.05 -10.51
CA PHE A 22 10.96 -3.75 -9.42
C PHE A 22 10.51 -3.24 -8.05
N PHE A 23 10.46 -1.91 -7.87
CA PHE A 23 10.00 -1.31 -6.63
C PHE A 23 8.53 -1.63 -6.35
N VAL A 24 7.68 -1.66 -7.39
CA VAL A 24 6.26 -2.04 -7.26
C VAL A 24 6.12 -3.51 -6.81
N VAL A 25 6.87 -4.42 -7.43
CA VAL A 25 6.84 -5.85 -7.07
C VAL A 25 7.30 -6.04 -5.62
N VAL A 26 8.43 -5.44 -5.24
CA VAL A 26 8.94 -5.48 -3.85
C VAL A 26 7.91 -4.92 -2.87
N THR A 27 7.25 -3.82 -3.24
CA THR A 27 6.18 -3.20 -2.44
C THR A 27 5.04 -4.17 -2.15
N VAL A 28 4.70 -5.10 -3.05
CA VAL A 28 3.57 -6.01 -2.84
C VAL A 28 4.02 -7.36 -2.26
N CYS A 29 5.15 -7.89 -2.72
CA CYS A 29 5.64 -9.20 -2.30
C CYS A 29 6.07 -9.23 -0.82
N LEU A 30 6.73 -8.18 -0.32
CA LEU A 30 7.16 -8.14 1.08
C LEU A 30 6.01 -8.26 2.09
N PRO A 31 4.97 -7.41 2.05
CA PRO A 31 3.84 -7.53 2.97
C PRO A 31 3.04 -8.81 2.74
N LEU A 32 2.97 -9.34 1.51
CA LEU A 32 2.30 -10.61 1.23
C LEU A 32 3.02 -11.78 1.88
N VAL A 33 4.35 -11.85 1.75
CA VAL A 33 5.17 -12.89 2.40
C VAL A 33 5.05 -12.77 3.92
N GLY A 34 5.12 -11.55 4.47
CA GLY A 34 4.90 -11.31 5.89
C GLY A 34 3.53 -11.80 6.35
N PHE A 35 2.46 -11.43 5.64
CA PHE A 35 1.08 -11.82 5.94
C PHE A 35 0.92 -13.35 5.94
N VAL A 36 1.30 -14.02 4.84
CA VAL A 36 1.15 -15.48 4.71
C VAL A 36 1.97 -16.20 5.78
N SER A 37 3.20 -15.76 6.03
CA SER A 37 4.06 -16.37 7.05
C SER A 37 3.47 -16.22 8.45
N CYS A 38 3.01 -15.03 8.82
CA CYS A 38 2.43 -14.78 10.14
C CYS A 38 1.14 -15.58 10.35
N ILE A 39 0.20 -15.54 9.41
CA ILE A 39 -1.04 -16.31 9.51
C ILE A 39 -0.75 -17.82 9.60
N THR A 40 0.18 -18.32 8.79
CA THR A 40 0.56 -19.74 8.82
C THR A 40 1.14 -20.12 10.18
N VAL A 41 2.13 -19.38 10.68
CA VAL A 41 2.75 -19.66 11.99
C VAL A 41 1.72 -19.59 13.11
N SER A 42 0.85 -18.57 13.10
CA SER A 42 -0.21 -18.46 14.12
C SER A 42 -1.20 -19.60 14.07
N LEU A 43 -1.59 -20.11 12.89
CA LEU A 43 -2.50 -21.25 12.77
C LEU A 43 -1.87 -22.58 13.21
N PHE A 44 -0.57 -22.78 13.00
CA PHE A 44 0.10 -24.03 13.36
C PHE A 44 0.61 -24.06 14.80
N TYR A 45 1.16 -22.95 15.28
CA TYR A 45 1.90 -22.90 16.55
C TYR A 45 1.18 -22.13 17.65
N HIS A 46 0.30 -21.18 17.30
CA HIS A 46 -0.38 -20.33 18.27
C HIS A 46 -1.89 -20.26 18.06
N PHE A 47 -2.50 -21.37 17.63
CA PHE A 47 -3.89 -21.39 17.21
C PHE A 47 -4.83 -20.89 18.32
N SER A 48 -4.64 -21.39 19.54
CA SER A 48 -5.46 -21.06 20.70
C SER A 48 -5.35 -19.57 21.03
N GLU A 49 -4.14 -19.05 21.17
CA GLU A 49 -3.86 -17.66 21.53
C GLU A 49 -4.33 -16.68 20.45
N ALA A 50 -4.12 -17.02 19.18
CA ALA A 50 -4.42 -16.13 18.05
C ALA A 50 -5.92 -16.09 17.72
N THR A 51 -6.68 -17.14 18.04
CA THR A 51 -8.14 -17.20 17.82
C THR A 51 -8.96 -16.83 19.07
N ASN A 52 -8.30 -16.62 20.21
CA ASN A 52 -8.95 -16.26 21.45
C ASN A 52 -9.55 -14.85 21.38
N THR A 53 -10.78 -14.72 21.89
CA THR A 53 -11.49 -13.43 22.00
C THR A 53 -12.15 -13.30 23.36
N HIS A 54 -12.51 -12.09 23.76
CA HIS A 54 -13.20 -11.84 25.03
C HIS A 54 -14.50 -12.66 25.21
N CYS A 55 -15.15 -13.07 24.12
CA CYS A 55 -16.36 -13.90 24.13
C CYS A 55 -16.12 -15.38 24.50
N GLN A 56 -14.86 -15.86 24.47
CA GLN A 56 -14.50 -17.26 24.77
C GLN A 56 -15.29 -18.30 23.95
N VAL A 57 -15.65 -17.95 22.70
CA VAL A 57 -16.31 -18.86 21.74
C VAL A 57 -15.36 -19.35 20.67
N SER A 58 -15.66 -20.51 20.10
CA SER A 58 -14.83 -21.15 19.08
C SER A 58 -14.67 -20.27 17.83
N ASN A 59 -13.42 -20.09 17.40
CA ASN A 59 -13.03 -19.41 16.17
C ASN A 59 -11.92 -20.20 15.46
N TYR A 60 -11.79 -20.03 14.15
CA TYR A 60 -10.93 -20.85 13.30
C TYR A 60 -9.89 -20.03 12.52
N LEU A 61 -10.06 -18.71 12.43
CA LEU A 61 -9.11 -17.80 11.82
C LEU A 61 -8.77 -16.68 12.80
N PRO A 62 -7.48 -16.37 13.01
CA PRO A 62 -7.06 -15.25 13.84
C PRO A 62 -7.26 -13.93 13.09
N SER A 63 -7.60 -12.84 13.77
CA SER A 63 -7.49 -11.52 13.12
C SER A 63 -6.03 -11.19 12.80
N ILE A 64 -5.78 -10.32 11.83
CA ILE A 64 -4.42 -9.89 11.48
C ILE A 64 -3.75 -9.30 12.72
N SER A 65 -4.42 -8.40 13.44
CA SER A 65 -3.85 -7.82 14.65
C SER A 65 -3.50 -8.86 15.72
N ALA A 66 -4.27 -9.95 15.85
CA ALA A 66 -3.95 -11.04 16.79
C ALA A 66 -2.73 -11.84 16.32
N ALA A 67 -2.71 -12.25 15.05
CA ALA A 67 -1.59 -13.02 14.47
C ALA A 67 -0.26 -12.27 14.52
N LEU A 68 -0.28 -10.95 14.30
CA LEU A 68 0.92 -10.10 14.32
C LEU A 68 1.42 -9.75 15.73
N SER A 69 0.63 -10.02 16.77
CA SER A 69 0.99 -9.68 18.14
C SER A 69 1.87 -10.74 18.81
N LEU A 70 2.01 -11.93 18.22
CA LEU A 70 2.74 -13.06 18.78
C LEU A 70 4.18 -13.13 18.26
N THR A 71 5.03 -13.91 18.93
CA THR A 71 6.44 -14.11 18.55
C THR A 71 6.64 -15.53 18.05
N PRO A 72 7.26 -15.76 16.86
CA PRO A 72 8.11 -14.83 16.12
C PRO A 72 7.41 -13.94 15.07
N GLU A 73 6.10 -14.10 14.85
CA GLU A 73 5.32 -13.43 13.78
C GLU A 73 5.52 -11.92 13.75
N ARG A 74 5.49 -11.28 14.92
CA ARG A 74 5.74 -9.84 15.09
C ARG A 74 7.05 -9.38 14.44
N TYR A 75 8.12 -10.15 14.58
CA TYR A 75 9.44 -9.79 14.04
C TYR A 75 9.49 -10.01 12.53
N ILE A 76 8.90 -11.11 12.04
CA ILE A 76 8.76 -11.39 10.61
C ILE A 76 8.01 -10.23 9.93
N TRP A 77 6.87 -9.85 10.50
CA TRP A 77 6.06 -8.75 9.99
C TRP A 77 6.80 -7.42 10.01
N ARG A 78 7.44 -7.05 11.13
CA ARG A 78 8.21 -5.81 11.26
C ARG A 78 9.33 -5.73 10.23
N PHE A 79 10.03 -6.83 9.98
CA PHE A 79 11.08 -6.89 8.96
C PHE A 79 10.51 -6.65 7.55
N CYS A 80 9.46 -7.37 7.18
CA CYS A 80 8.79 -7.22 5.88
C CYS A 80 8.27 -5.80 5.66
N ILE A 81 7.54 -5.23 6.64
CA ILE A 81 6.98 -3.88 6.52
C ILE A 81 8.07 -2.80 6.60
N GLY A 82 9.12 -3.01 7.39
CA GLY A 82 10.28 -2.12 7.45
C GLY A 82 10.92 -1.94 6.07
N LEU A 83 11.21 -3.05 5.38
CA LEU A 83 11.76 -3.02 4.02
C LEU A 83 10.77 -2.48 2.98
N HIS A 84 9.48 -2.76 3.14
CA HIS A 84 8.40 -2.27 2.29
C HIS A 84 8.19 -0.75 2.35
N SER A 85 8.48 -0.14 3.50
CA SER A 85 8.11 1.26 3.78
C SER A 85 8.72 2.27 2.80
N ALA A 86 10.02 2.20 2.54
CA ALA A 86 10.70 3.15 1.64
C ALA A 86 10.20 3.05 0.17
N PRO A 87 10.11 1.85 -0.44
CA PRO A 87 9.47 1.67 -1.75
C PRO A 87 8.05 2.24 -1.82
N ARG A 88 7.24 2.09 -0.76
CA ARG A 88 5.88 2.66 -0.69
C ARG A 88 5.86 4.18 -0.81
N PHE A 89 6.73 4.87 -0.06
CA PHE A 89 6.83 6.32 -0.12
C PHE A 89 7.30 6.80 -1.50
N LEU A 90 8.23 6.06 -2.12
CA LEU A 90 8.68 6.32 -3.48
C LEU A 90 7.56 6.19 -4.51
N VAL A 91 6.73 5.15 -4.41
CA VAL A 91 5.56 4.96 -5.29
C VAL A 91 4.55 6.10 -5.12
N ALA A 92 4.28 6.55 -3.89
CA ALA A 92 3.40 7.70 -3.65
C ALA A 92 3.93 8.99 -4.29
N ALA A 93 5.24 9.25 -4.19
CA ALA A 93 5.88 10.40 -4.83
C ALA A 93 5.84 10.32 -6.37
N ALA A 94 5.98 9.12 -6.93
CA ALA A 94 5.90 8.88 -8.37
C ALA A 94 4.50 9.17 -8.93
N TYR A 95 3.44 8.71 -8.25
CA TYR A 95 2.06 9.05 -8.63
C TYR A 95 1.77 10.55 -8.50
N PHE A 96 2.25 11.20 -7.42
CA PHE A 96 2.09 12.65 -7.27
C PHE A 96 2.70 13.42 -8.44
N SER A 97 3.92 13.05 -8.83
CA SER A 97 4.64 13.65 -9.97
C SER A 97 3.92 13.39 -11.29
N PHE A 98 3.40 12.17 -11.48
CA PHE A 98 2.60 11.79 -12.64
C PHE A 98 1.34 12.66 -12.78
N TYR A 99 0.53 12.75 -11.72
CA TYR A 99 -0.70 13.57 -11.76
C TYR A 99 -0.41 15.07 -11.87
N ARG A 100 0.67 15.56 -11.24
CA ARG A 100 1.07 16.97 -11.35
C ARG A 100 1.37 17.36 -12.79
N ARG A 101 2.04 16.48 -13.55
CA ARG A 101 2.32 16.69 -14.98
C ARG A 101 1.04 16.71 -15.81
N TRP A 102 0.11 15.79 -15.53
CA TRP A 102 -1.18 15.68 -16.24
C TRP A 102 -2.13 16.84 -16.00
N PHE A 103 -2.16 17.37 -14.77
CA PHE A 103 -3.12 18.38 -14.35
C PHE A 103 -2.48 19.76 -14.09
N SER A 104 -1.35 20.06 -14.72
CA SER A 104 -0.54 21.28 -14.49
C SER A 104 -1.33 22.59 -14.54
N LYS A 105 -2.37 22.67 -15.38
CA LYS A 105 -3.21 23.87 -15.57
C LYS A 105 -4.57 23.81 -14.85
N LYS A 106 -4.85 22.76 -14.05
CA LYS A 106 -6.18 22.52 -13.44
C LYS A 106 -6.08 22.53 -11.91
N LEU A 107 -6.28 23.70 -11.28
CA LEU A 107 -6.12 23.90 -9.83
C LEU A 107 -6.87 22.86 -8.98
N VAL A 108 -8.15 22.63 -9.24
CA VAL A 108 -8.97 21.65 -8.49
C VAL A 108 -8.37 20.24 -8.54
N LYS A 109 -7.81 19.84 -9.69
CA LYS A 109 -7.19 18.51 -9.85
C LYS A 109 -5.80 18.45 -9.21
N GLN A 110 -5.08 19.56 -9.13
CA GLN A 110 -3.85 19.63 -8.34
C GLN A 110 -4.11 19.54 -6.85
N LEU A 111 -5.13 20.21 -6.33
CA LEU A 111 -5.54 20.06 -4.93
C LEU A 111 -5.91 18.60 -4.64
N LEU A 112 -6.71 17.98 -5.51
CA LEU A 112 -7.05 16.56 -5.40
C LEU A 112 -5.80 15.65 -5.42
N ASN A 113 -4.81 15.95 -6.26
CA ASN A 113 -3.53 15.24 -6.27
C ASN A 113 -2.77 15.38 -4.94
N ILE A 114 -2.72 16.59 -4.36
CA ILE A 114 -2.12 16.81 -3.03
C ILE A 114 -2.86 16.00 -1.97
N PHE A 115 -4.20 16.02 -1.96
CA PHE A 115 -5.00 15.20 -1.04
C PHE A 115 -4.75 13.70 -1.25
N THR A 116 -4.61 13.25 -2.50
CA THR A 116 -4.29 11.85 -2.82
C THR A 116 -2.93 11.45 -2.23
N LEU A 117 -1.91 12.30 -2.38
CA LEU A 117 -0.60 12.09 -1.77
C LEU A 117 -0.70 12.03 -0.24
N LEU A 118 -1.39 12.98 0.39
CA LEU A 118 -1.56 12.99 1.85
C LEU A 118 -2.27 11.73 2.36
N CYS A 119 -3.27 11.23 1.63
CA CYS A 119 -3.93 9.96 1.96
C CYS A 119 -2.96 8.79 1.84
N ALA A 120 -2.16 8.73 0.76
CA ALA A 120 -1.15 7.68 0.59
C ALA A 120 -0.07 7.71 1.69
N LEU A 121 0.38 8.90 2.10
CA LEU A 121 1.33 9.06 3.20
C LEU A 121 0.70 8.61 4.54
N SER A 122 -0.54 9.03 4.80
CA SER A 122 -1.28 8.65 6.01
C SER A 122 -1.56 7.15 6.07
N GLU A 123 -1.82 6.51 4.92
CA GLU A 123 -1.99 5.06 4.81
C GLU A 123 -0.70 4.33 5.23
N ASN A 124 0.45 4.76 4.72
CA ASN A 124 1.75 4.18 5.08
C ASN A 124 2.10 4.42 6.55
N VAL A 125 1.83 5.61 7.08
CA VAL A 125 2.04 5.92 8.51
C VAL A 125 1.12 5.07 9.38
N GLY A 126 -0.15 4.91 8.99
CA GLY A 126 -1.10 4.02 9.67
C GLY A 126 -0.62 2.57 9.70
N LEU A 127 -0.12 2.05 8.57
CA LEU A 127 0.45 0.70 8.49
C LEU A 127 1.70 0.53 9.36
N LEU A 128 2.61 1.52 9.37
CA LEU A 128 3.78 1.52 10.24
C LEU A 128 3.37 1.56 11.71
N LEU A 129 2.40 2.40 12.07
CA LEU A 129 1.87 2.49 13.43
C LEU A 129 1.30 1.14 13.88
N LEU A 130 0.50 0.47 13.04
CA LEU A 130 -0.03 -0.87 13.31
C LEU A 130 1.06 -1.94 13.46
N THR A 131 2.19 -1.77 12.78
CA THR A 131 3.30 -2.73 12.77
C THR A 131 4.19 -2.60 14.01
N TYR A 132 4.45 -1.37 14.44
CA TYR A 132 5.34 -1.11 15.56
C TYR A 132 4.61 -0.99 16.90
N VAL A 133 3.35 -0.54 16.92
CA VAL A 133 2.52 -0.45 18.12
C VAL A 133 1.63 -1.67 18.25
N CYS A 134 1.99 -2.56 19.18
CA CYS A 134 1.22 -3.76 19.45
C CYS A 134 -0.13 -3.40 20.08
N SER A 135 -1.19 -4.12 19.73
CA SER A 135 -2.51 -3.99 20.35
C SER A 135 -2.48 -4.23 21.88
N ALA A 136 -1.59 -5.11 22.34
CA ALA A 136 -1.36 -5.42 23.75
C ALA A 136 -0.62 -4.33 24.55
N GLU A 137 0.14 -3.47 23.88
CA GLU A 137 0.92 -2.40 24.53
C GLU A 137 0.05 -1.17 24.75
N THR A 138 -0.57 -0.66 23.67
CA THR A 138 -1.43 0.53 23.74
C THR A 138 -2.61 0.40 22.78
N TYR A 139 -3.70 -0.19 23.27
CA TYR A 139 -4.91 -0.42 22.48
C TYR A 139 -5.46 0.85 21.82
N SER A 140 -5.42 2.01 22.51
CA SER A 140 -5.92 3.28 21.98
C SER A 140 -5.15 3.75 20.73
N LEU A 141 -3.81 3.69 20.78
CA LEU A 141 -2.96 4.04 19.63
C LEU A 141 -3.10 3.03 18.50
N HIS A 142 -3.16 1.73 18.82
CA HIS A 142 -3.38 0.69 17.82
C HIS A 142 -4.72 0.87 17.10
N LYS A 143 -5.81 1.13 17.83
CA LYS A 143 -7.13 1.43 17.28
C LYS A 143 -7.10 2.68 16.39
N THR A 144 -6.40 3.73 16.83
CA THR A 144 -6.25 4.96 16.04
C THR A 144 -5.49 4.69 14.75
N GLY A 145 -4.42 3.88 14.79
CA GLY A 145 -3.67 3.45 13.62
C GLY A 145 -4.49 2.60 12.65
N PHE A 146 -5.34 1.71 13.17
CA PHE A 146 -6.27 0.92 12.36
C PHE A 146 -7.25 1.82 11.59
N ILE A 147 -7.89 2.76 12.27
CA ILE A 147 -8.82 3.71 11.65
C ILE A 147 -8.08 4.58 10.62
N MET A 148 -6.90 5.09 10.98
CA MET A 148 -6.07 5.89 10.08
C MET A 148 -5.76 5.10 8.81
N PHE A 149 -5.28 3.85 8.92
CA PHE A 149 -4.96 3.00 7.78
C PHE A 149 -6.18 2.76 6.87
N ILE A 150 -7.31 2.32 7.43
CA ILE A 150 -8.52 2.00 6.64
C ILE A 150 -9.08 3.25 5.94
N VAL A 151 -9.29 4.34 6.68
CA VAL A 151 -9.88 5.56 6.13
C VAL A 151 -8.98 6.18 5.07
N SER A 152 -7.69 6.30 5.34
CA SER A 152 -6.75 6.88 4.37
C SER A 152 -6.56 5.99 3.14
N SER A 153 -6.54 4.66 3.29
CA SER A 153 -6.53 3.71 2.18
C SER A 153 -7.75 3.89 1.27
N LEU A 154 -8.96 3.93 1.84
CA LEU A 154 -10.19 4.09 1.08
C LEU A 154 -10.25 5.44 0.36
N LEU A 155 -9.85 6.53 1.02
CA LEU A 155 -9.77 7.86 0.42
C LEU A 155 -8.71 7.91 -0.70
N HIS A 156 -7.54 7.30 -0.47
CA HIS A 156 -6.49 7.19 -1.47
C HIS A 156 -6.97 6.45 -2.72
N MET A 157 -7.64 5.30 -2.56
CA MET A 157 -8.24 4.56 -3.68
C MET A 157 -9.31 5.37 -4.39
N LEU A 158 -10.22 6.02 -3.64
CA LEU A 158 -11.30 6.85 -4.20
C LEU A 158 -10.73 7.98 -5.07
N PHE A 159 -9.78 8.75 -4.54
CA PHE A 159 -9.21 9.88 -5.27
C PHE A 159 -8.37 9.42 -6.45
N THR A 160 -7.64 8.32 -6.32
CA THR A 160 -6.92 7.69 -7.43
C THR A 160 -7.91 7.31 -8.54
N CYS A 161 -8.95 6.53 -8.25
CA CYS A 161 -9.97 6.16 -9.22
C CYS A 161 -10.61 7.40 -9.87
N GLY A 162 -10.95 8.42 -9.09
CA GLY A 162 -11.51 9.68 -9.58
C GLY A 162 -10.57 10.47 -10.49
N LEU A 163 -9.26 10.48 -10.21
CA LEU A 163 -8.25 11.10 -11.08
C LEU A 163 -8.13 10.33 -12.40
N TRP A 164 -8.08 9.00 -12.34
CA TRP A 164 -7.97 8.14 -13.51
C TRP A 164 -9.18 8.22 -14.46
N GLN A 165 -10.39 8.40 -13.94
CA GLN A 165 -11.60 8.57 -14.77
C GLN A 165 -11.60 9.87 -15.60
N VAL A 166 -10.86 10.89 -15.16
CA VAL A 166 -10.80 12.21 -15.83
C VAL A 166 -9.74 12.23 -16.93
N ILE A 167 -8.80 11.29 -16.91
CA ILE A 167 -7.76 11.19 -17.93
C ILE A 167 -8.39 10.65 -19.23
N PRO A 168 -8.28 11.37 -20.37
CA PRO A 168 -8.84 10.89 -21.62
C PRO A 168 -8.24 9.55 -22.05
N LYS A 169 -9.07 8.52 -22.22
CA LYS A 169 -8.63 7.15 -22.58
C LYS A 169 -7.76 7.10 -23.83
N ARG A 170 -7.97 7.99 -24.81
CA ARG A 170 -7.17 8.09 -26.04
C ARG A 170 -5.68 8.38 -25.82
N ASN A 171 -5.33 8.92 -24.66
CA ASN A 171 -3.95 9.26 -24.30
C ASN A 171 -3.31 8.21 -23.37
N LEU A 172 -4.05 7.15 -23.04
CA LEU A 172 -3.58 6.05 -22.20
C LEU A 172 -3.22 4.87 -23.10
N SER A 173 -2.18 4.13 -22.70
CA SER A 173 -1.86 2.82 -23.26
C SER A 173 -2.94 1.78 -22.89
N SER A 174 -2.99 0.67 -23.62
CA SER A 174 -3.89 -0.45 -23.33
C SER A 174 -3.70 -1.02 -21.92
N GLU A 175 -2.46 -1.02 -21.42
CA GLU A 175 -2.12 -1.45 -20.05
C GLU A 175 -2.69 -0.50 -19.01
N GLU A 176 -2.54 0.82 -19.21
CA GLU A 176 -3.08 1.85 -18.32
C GLU A 176 -4.63 1.85 -18.27
N VAL A 177 -5.29 1.58 -19.42
CA VAL A 177 -6.75 1.41 -19.46
C VAL A 177 -7.19 0.18 -18.65
N THR A 178 -6.47 -0.93 -18.81
CA THR A 178 -6.72 -2.17 -18.06
C THR A 178 -6.52 -1.94 -16.56
N SER A 179 -5.43 -1.27 -16.19
CA SER A 179 -5.12 -0.84 -14.83
C SER A 179 -6.24 0.00 -14.21
N SER A 180 -6.76 0.99 -14.94
CA SER A 180 -7.90 1.81 -14.48
C SER A 180 -9.16 0.96 -14.20
N CYS A 181 -9.44 -0.06 -15.02
CA CYS A 181 -10.53 -0.99 -14.77
C CYS A 181 -10.31 -1.81 -13.48
N TYR A 182 -9.10 -2.34 -13.27
CA TYR A 182 -8.76 -3.06 -12.05
C TYR A 182 -8.85 -2.18 -10.81
N LYS A 183 -8.36 -0.93 -10.86
CA LYS A 183 -8.46 0.02 -9.74
C LYS A 183 -9.91 0.21 -9.28
N ASN A 184 -10.84 0.45 -10.21
CA ASN A 184 -12.25 0.62 -9.88
C ASN A 184 -12.86 -0.66 -9.28
N ARG A 185 -12.56 -1.83 -9.86
CA ARG A 185 -13.06 -3.11 -9.35
C ARG A 185 -12.54 -3.42 -7.94
N LEU A 186 -11.24 -3.22 -7.73
CA LEU A 186 -10.58 -3.44 -6.44
C LEU A 186 -11.07 -2.47 -5.37
N PHE A 187 -11.31 -1.20 -5.73
CA PHE A 187 -11.90 -0.21 -4.82
C PHE A 187 -13.31 -0.62 -4.36
N LEU A 188 -14.18 -1.00 -5.29
CA LEU A 188 -15.54 -1.45 -4.96
C LEU A 188 -15.53 -2.73 -4.12
N PHE A 189 -14.66 -3.68 -4.46
CA PHE A 189 -14.47 -4.90 -3.69
C PHE A 189 -13.95 -4.61 -2.27
N ASN A 190 -13.00 -3.68 -2.12
CA ASN A 190 -12.43 -3.31 -0.83
C ASN A 190 -13.47 -2.65 0.09
N ILE A 191 -14.30 -1.74 -0.45
CA ILE A 191 -15.44 -1.16 0.30
C ILE A 191 -16.40 -2.25 0.75
N GLY A 192 -16.79 -3.16 -0.15
CA GLY A 192 -17.67 -4.27 0.17
C GLY A 192 -17.11 -5.17 1.28
N CYS A 193 -15.82 -5.48 1.23
CA CYS A 193 -15.18 -6.27 2.29
C CYS A 193 -15.09 -5.50 3.61
N CYS A 194 -14.78 -4.20 3.58
CA CYS A 194 -14.74 -3.36 4.79
C CYS A 194 -16.10 -3.30 5.49
N THR A 195 -17.20 -3.13 4.74
CA THR A 195 -18.55 -3.06 5.33
C THR A 195 -18.97 -4.39 5.95
N ILE A 196 -18.68 -5.51 5.26
CA ILE A 196 -18.98 -6.85 5.77
C ILE A 196 -18.11 -7.19 6.99
N ALA A 197 -16.82 -6.84 6.99
CA ALA A 197 -15.95 -6.98 8.15
C ALA A 197 -16.51 -6.20 9.35
N GLY A 198 -16.90 -4.94 9.15
CA GLY A 198 -17.50 -4.11 10.19
C GLY A 198 -18.79 -4.72 10.76
N TYR A 199 -19.64 -5.30 9.91
CA TYR A 199 -20.84 -6.01 10.33
C TYR A 199 -20.51 -7.22 11.22
N PHE A 200 -19.59 -8.10 10.80
CA PHE A 200 -19.22 -9.27 11.59
C PHE A 200 -18.50 -8.89 12.89
N TYR A 201 -17.67 -7.85 12.87
CA TYR A 201 -17.05 -7.32 14.10
C TYR A 201 -18.10 -6.85 15.09
N TRP A 202 -19.07 -6.05 14.64
CA TRP A 202 -20.18 -5.60 15.49
C TRP A 202 -21.02 -6.77 16.02
N ARG A 203 -21.35 -7.73 15.14
CA ARG A 203 -22.15 -8.91 15.50
C ARG A 203 -21.45 -9.78 16.54
N HIS A 204 -20.15 -10.03 16.37
CA HIS A 204 -19.34 -10.76 17.36
C HIS A 204 -19.36 -10.08 18.72
N ASN A 205 -19.08 -8.78 18.76
CA ASN A 205 -19.02 -8.03 20.02
C ASN A 205 -20.39 -7.89 20.71
N LYS A 206 -21.50 -8.05 19.98
CA LYS A 206 -22.86 -7.92 20.53
C LYS A 206 -23.48 -9.26 20.94
N TYR A 207 -23.25 -10.32 20.16
CA TYR A 207 -23.95 -11.60 20.33
C TYR A 207 -23.03 -12.75 20.73
N CYS A 208 -21.70 -12.60 20.64
CA CYS A 208 -20.72 -13.63 20.98
C CYS A 208 -21.03 -15.00 20.34
N GLU A 209 -21.46 -15.02 19.08
CA GLU A 209 -21.77 -16.26 18.38
C GLU A 209 -20.49 -16.98 17.89
N PRO A 210 -20.38 -18.31 18.03
CA PRO A 210 -19.24 -19.08 17.53
C PRO A 210 -19.02 -18.88 16.03
N GLY A 211 -17.76 -18.72 15.61
CA GLY A 211 -17.38 -18.57 14.21
C GLY A 211 -17.61 -17.20 13.58
N ILE A 212 -18.32 -16.27 14.23
CA ILE A 212 -18.54 -14.92 13.65
C ILE A 212 -17.24 -14.13 13.58
N TYR A 213 -16.35 -14.25 14.57
CA TYR A 213 -15.05 -13.59 14.52
C TYR A 213 -14.14 -14.17 13.42
N THR A 214 -14.34 -15.44 13.07
CA THR A 214 -13.66 -16.09 11.93
C THR A 214 -14.04 -15.42 10.61
N LEU A 215 -15.32 -15.09 10.43
CA LEU A 215 -15.78 -14.35 9.26
C LEU A 215 -15.25 -12.92 9.25
N PHE A 216 -15.20 -12.25 10.40
CA PHE A 216 -14.53 -10.95 10.53
C PHE A 216 -13.06 -11.03 10.06
N ALA A 217 -12.29 -11.99 10.57
CA ALA A 217 -10.89 -12.18 10.20
C ALA A 217 -10.74 -12.45 8.70
N LEU A 218 -11.59 -13.31 8.11
CA LEU A 218 -11.58 -13.57 6.66
C LEU A 218 -11.76 -12.28 5.84
N PHE A 219 -12.74 -11.44 6.18
CA PHE A 219 -12.97 -10.20 5.45
C PHE A 219 -11.88 -9.16 5.71
N GLU A 220 -11.28 -9.14 6.91
CA GLU A 220 -10.08 -8.35 7.19
C GLU A 220 -8.93 -8.73 6.25
N TYR A 221 -8.71 -10.03 6.01
CA TYR A 221 -7.70 -10.50 5.06
C TYR A 221 -8.01 -10.02 3.64
N LEU A 222 -9.26 -10.13 3.20
CA LEU A 222 -9.68 -9.69 1.86
C LEU A 222 -9.50 -8.18 1.67
N VAL A 223 -9.73 -7.37 2.71
CA VAL A 223 -9.46 -5.92 2.68
C VAL A 223 -7.98 -5.65 2.46
N VAL A 224 -7.09 -6.29 3.21
CA VAL A 224 -5.65 -6.05 3.06
C VAL A 224 -5.12 -6.59 1.73
N LEU A 225 -5.52 -7.78 1.31
CA LEU A 225 -5.11 -8.37 0.03
C LEU A 225 -5.59 -7.54 -1.17
N SER A 226 -6.81 -7.03 -1.13
CA SER A 226 -7.30 -6.13 -2.19
C SER A 226 -6.60 -4.76 -2.18
N ASN A 227 -6.19 -4.25 -1.02
CA ASN A 227 -5.32 -3.08 -0.93
C ASN A 227 -3.96 -3.35 -1.59
N MET A 228 -3.31 -4.47 -1.27
CA MET A 228 -2.05 -4.87 -1.91
C MET A 228 -2.21 -5.00 -3.44
N ALA A 229 -3.28 -5.65 -3.90
CA ALA A 229 -3.60 -5.78 -5.33
C ALA A 229 -3.84 -4.41 -5.99
N PHE A 230 -4.46 -3.46 -5.28
CA PHE A 230 -4.65 -2.10 -5.80
C PHE A 230 -3.31 -1.42 -6.04
N HIS A 231 -2.36 -1.53 -5.12
CA HIS A 231 -1.01 -0.97 -5.31
C HIS A 231 -0.22 -1.70 -6.41
N MET A 232 -0.46 -2.99 -6.61
CA MET A 232 0.14 -3.76 -7.72
C MET A 232 -0.26 -3.21 -9.11
N THR A 233 -1.39 -2.51 -9.23
CA THR A 233 -1.79 -1.87 -10.50
C THR A 233 -0.76 -0.85 -11.00
N ALA A 234 0.10 -0.32 -10.12
CA ALA A 234 1.22 0.54 -10.50
C ALA A 234 2.20 -0.16 -11.47
N PHE A 235 2.25 -1.49 -11.48
CA PHE A 235 3.08 -2.25 -12.41
C PHE A 235 2.68 -1.96 -13.86
N LEU A 236 1.37 -1.87 -14.13
CA LEU A 236 0.81 -1.55 -15.44
C LEU A 236 0.92 -0.06 -15.77
N ASP A 237 0.88 0.82 -14.77
CA ASP A 237 0.96 2.28 -14.97
C ASP A 237 2.38 2.79 -15.27
N PHE A 238 3.38 2.03 -14.81
CA PHE A 238 4.78 2.40 -14.86
C PHE A 238 5.66 1.35 -15.55
N GLY A 239 5.05 0.43 -16.31
CA GLY A 239 5.74 -0.69 -16.97
C GLY A 239 6.99 -0.29 -17.76
N ASN A 240 6.95 0.86 -18.43
CA ASN A 240 8.03 1.39 -19.26
C ASN A 240 8.83 2.54 -18.60
N LYS A 241 8.66 2.79 -17.29
CA LYS A 241 9.34 3.89 -16.59
C LYS A 241 10.53 3.35 -15.78
N GLU A 242 11.63 4.08 -15.83
CA GLU A 242 12.88 3.74 -15.13
C GLU A 242 13.24 4.84 -14.12
N ILE A 243 13.86 4.44 -13.00
CA ILE A 243 14.49 5.36 -12.07
C ILE A 243 15.97 5.44 -12.42
N MET A 244 16.45 6.68 -12.60
CA MET A 244 17.83 7.00 -12.95
C MET A 244 18.47 7.78 -11.82
N VAL A 245 19.61 7.30 -11.32
CA VAL A 245 20.47 8.06 -10.39
C VAL A 245 21.60 8.68 -11.19
N THR A 246 21.67 10.01 -11.20
CA THR A 246 22.69 10.79 -11.92
C THR A 246 23.57 11.55 -10.94
N THR A 247 24.83 11.76 -11.29
CA THR A 247 25.71 12.68 -10.56
C THR A 247 25.19 14.12 -10.69
N PRO A 248 25.33 14.97 -9.65
CA PRO A 248 25.07 16.40 -9.79
C PRO A 248 25.98 16.99 -10.88
N PRO A 249 25.51 17.96 -11.68
CA PRO A 249 26.37 18.64 -12.63
C PRO A 249 27.47 19.37 -11.86
N GLU A 250 28.74 19.13 -12.21
CA GLU A 250 29.87 19.87 -11.63
C GLU A 250 29.70 21.35 -11.96
N GLY A 251 29.41 22.16 -10.93
CA GLY A 251 29.32 23.60 -11.08
C GLY A 251 30.68 24.14 -11.45
N LYS A 252 30.85 24.63 -12.68
CA LYS A 252 32.00 25.47 -13.05
C LYS A 252 31.98 26.73 -12.19
N HIS A 253 32.81 26.78 -11.15
CA HIS A 253 33.23 28.03 -10.54
C HIS A 253 34.10 28.77 -11.55
N ASN A 254 33.54 29.81 -12.16
CA ASN A 254 34.28 30.90 -12.81
C ASN A 254 34.20 32.13 -11.92
#